data_AF-A0A7X9L693-F1
#
_entry.id   AF-A0A7X9L693-F1
#
_cell.length_a   1.000
_cell.length_b   1.000
_cell.length_c   1.000
_cell.angle_alpha   90.00
_cell.angle_beta   90.00
_cell.angle_gamma   90.00
#
_symmetry.space_group_name_H-M   'P 1'
#
loop_
_entity.id
_entity.type
_entity.pdbx_description
1 polymer ?
#
loop_
_entity_poly.entity_id
_entity_poly.type
_entity_poly.pdbx_seq_one_letter_code
_entity_poly.pdbx_strand_id
1 'polypeptide(L)' 'MRAPLEAQRREYEVFARELLASLGADDPDAAVRTLMATLDGLILHRVTVDPDAPVHPTIDRVLRACLA' A
#
# COMPACT_ATOMS: atom_id res chain seq x y z
N MET A 1 -0.49 3.01 23.58
CA MET A 1 0.00 3.71 22.36
C MET A 1 -0.29 2.97 21.06
N ARG A 2 -0.47 1.64 21.06
CA ARG A 2 -0.71 0.83 19.83
C ARG A 2 -2.11 1.00 19.22
N ALA A 3 -3.16 1.06 20.05
CA ALA A 3 -4.54 1.09 19.57
C ALA A 3 -4.88 2.24 18.59
N PRO A 4 -4.39 3.49 18.78
CA PRO A 4 -4.57 4.56 17.79
C PRO A 4 -3.90 4.27 16.44
N LEU A 5 -2.72 3.64 16.44
CA LEU A 5 -2.00 3.28 15.21
C LEU A 5 -2.71 2.17 14.44
N GLU A 6 -3.25 1.18 15.16
CA GLU A 6 -4.08 0.12 14.57
C GLU A 6 -5.38 0.68 13.99
N ALA A 7 -6.00 1.67 14.65
CA ALA A 7 -7.18 2.35 14.14
C ALA A 7 -6.88 3.10 12.84
N GLN A 8 -5.83 3.92 12.82
CA GLN A 8 -5.40 4.64 11.63
C GLN A 8 -5.07 3.69 10.47
N ARG A 9 -4.40 2.57 10.77
CA ARG A 9 -4.09 1.55 9.75
C ARG A 9 -5.37 0.99 9.13
N ARG A 10 -6.37 0.64 9.95
CA ARG A 10 -7.66 0.14 9.44
C ARG A 10 -8.38 1.18 8.59
N GLU A 11 -8.39 2.44 9.00
CA GLU A 11 -8.98 3.52 8.20
C GLU A 11 -8.29 3.68 6.85
N TYR A 12 -6.96 3.58 6.82
CA TYR A 12 -6.20 3.60 5.57
C TYR A 12 -6.51 2.38 4.69
N GLU A 13 -6.61 1.19 5.27
CA GLU A 13 -6.97 -0.03 4.54
C GLU A 13 -8.37 0.08 3.90
N VAL A 14 -9.36 0.63 4.63
CA VAL A 14 -10.70 0.88 4.08
C VAL A 14 -10.65 1.87 2.92
N PHE A 15 -9.99 3.02 3.12
CA PHE A 15 -9.83 4.04 2.09
C PHE A 15 -9.14 3.51 0.84
N ALA A 16 -8.02 2.80 1.01
CA ALA A 16 -7.24 2.26 -0.11
C ALA A 16 -8.01 1.18 -0.87
N ARG A 17 -8.77 0.33 -0.18
CA ARG A 17 -9.65 -0.67 -0.80
C ARG A 17 -10.73 0.00 -1.66
N GLU A 18 -11.39 1.03 -1.14
CA GLU A 18 -12.42 1.77 -1.88
C GLU A 18 -11.84 2.48 -3.10
N LEU A 19 -10.66 3.08 -2.97
CA LEU A 19 -9.95 3.71 -4.08
C LEU A 19 -9.60 2.69 -5.16
N LEU A 20 -8.99 1.55 -4.80
CA LEU A 20 -8.63 0.49 -5.74
C LEU A 20 -9.86 -0.09 -6.44
N ALA A 21 -10.97 -0.28 -5.72
CA ALA A 21 -12.24 -0.68 -6.33
C ALA A 21 -12.73 0.36 -7.35
N SER A 22 -12.67 1.65 -7.02
CA SER A 22 -13.08 2.73 -7.95
C SER A 22 -12.20 2.84 -9.20
N LEU A 23 -10.94 2.39 -9.11
CA LEU A 23 -9.98 2.35 -10.21
C LEU A 23 -10.12 1.08 -11.08
N GLY A 24 -10.96 0.13 -10.68
CA GLY A 24 -11.24 -1.08 -11.44
C GLY A 24 -10.42 -2.31 -11.04
N ALA A 25 -9.93 -2.39 -9.80
CA ALA A 25 -9.31 -3.62 -9.31
C ALA A 25 -10.33 -4.77 -9.27
N ASP A 26 -10.00 -5.90 -9.88
CA ASP A 26 -10.86 -7.10 -9.93
C ASP A 26 -11.08 -7.73 -8.54
N ASP A 27 -10.03 -7.74 -7.71
CA ASP A 27 -10.09 -8.13 -6.29
C ASP A 27 -9.52 -7.00 -5.42
N PRO A 28 -10.37 -6.05 -4.97
CA PRO A 28 -9.93 -4.92 -4.15
C PRO A 28 -9.28 -5.33 -2.82
N ASP A 29 -9.66 -6.48 -2.25
CA ASP A 29 -9.10 -6.96 -0.99
C ASP A 29 -7.70 -7.56 -1.19
N ALA A 30 -7.46 -8.31 -2.27
CA ALA A 30 -6.11 -8.74 -2.63
C ALA A 30 -5.23 -7.55 -3.03
N ALA A 31 -5.79 -6.58 -3.76
CA ALA A 31 -5.11 -5.37 -4.18
C ALA A 31 -4.65 -4.54 -2.96
N VAL A 32 -5.52 -4.32 -1.96
CA VAL A 32 -5.14 -3.54 -0.78
C VAL A 32 -4.08 -4.25 0.06
N ARG A 33 -4.17 -5.58 0.22
CA ARG A 33 -3.13 -6.37 0.92
C ARG A 33 -1.77 -6.24 0.23
N THR A 34 -1.77 -6.31 -1.10
CA THR A 34 -0.54 -6.19 -1.92
C THR A 34 0.06 -4.80 -1.82
N LEU A 35 -0.78 -3.76 -1.90
CA LEU A 35 -0.37 -2.37 -1.72
C LEU A 35 0.24 -2.14 -0.33
N MET A 36 -0.46 -2.57 0.73
CA MET A 36 0.01 -2.41 2.12
C MET A 36 1.36 -3.10 2.35
N ALA A 37 1.51 -4.35 1.92
CA ALA A 37 2.78 -5.08 2.07
C ALA A 37 3.93 -4.39 1.32
N THR A 38 3.65 -3.84 0.13
CA THR A 38 4.64 -3.11 -0.65
C THR A 38 5.06 -1.81 0.02
N LEU A 39 4.10 -1.03 0.55
CA LEU A 39 4.38 0.22 1.25
C LEU A 39 5.14 -0.01 2.56
N ASP A 40 4.71 -1.00 3.36
CA ASP A 40 5.39 -1.40 4.59
C ASP A 40 6.85 -1.79 4.30
N GLY A 41 7.08 -2.58 3.24
CA GLY A 41 8.42 -2.98 2.80
C GLY A 41 9.27 -1.82 2.28
N LEU A 42 8.70 -0.92 1.47
CA LEU A 42 9.39 0.26 0.93
C LEU A 42 9.81 1.22 2.04
N ILE A 43 8.93 1.49 3.00
CA ILE A 43 9.24 2.34 4.15
C ILE A 43 10.38 1.71 4.95
N LEU A 44 10.27 0.42 5.29
CA LEU A 44 11.30 -0.27 6.05
C LEU A 44 12.64 -0.26 5.31
N HIS A 45 12.66 -0.59 4.02
CA HIS A 45 13.88 -0.61 3.21
C HIS A 45 14.54 0.77 3.14
N ARG A 46 13.77 1.85 2.99
CA ARG A 46 14.29 3.22 2.96
C ARG A 46 14.87 3.66 4.30
N VAL A 47 14.29 3.21 5.40
CA VAL A 47 14.77 3.53 6.75
C VAL A 47 16.03 2.73 7.11
N THR A 48 16.18 1.51 6.57
CA THR A 48 17.20 0.56 7.05
C THR A 48 18.34 0.27 6.08
N VAL A 49 18.14 0.43 4.77
CA VAL A 49 19.10 -0.03 3.75
C VAL A 49 19.43 1.07 2.74
N ASP A 50 18.43 1.59 2.04
CA ASP A 50 18.63 2.52 0.93
C ASP A 50 17.67 3.73 1.05
N PRO A 51 18.14 4.86 1.63
CA PRO A 51 17.32 6.06 1.79
C PRO A 51 16.95 6.72 0.47
N ASP A 52 17.47 6.28 -0.68
CA ASP A 52 17.17 6.81 -2.00
C ASP A 52 16.32 5.84 -2.85
N ALA A 53 15.90 4.70 -2.29
CA ALA A 53 15.10 3.71 -3.00
C ALA A 53 13.83 4.32 -3.63
N PRO A 54 13.53 4.04 -4.91
CA PRO A 54 12.58 4.83 -5.70
C PRO A 54 11.13 4.66 -5.22
N VAL A 55 10.51 5.75 -4.75
CA VAL A 55 9.13 5.73 -4.23
C VAL A 55 8.09 5.66 -5.35
N HIS A 56 8.03 6.68 -6.20
CA HIS A 56 7.03 6.76 -7.28
C HIS A 56 7.06 5.55 -8.23
N PRO A 57 8.22 5.09 -8.74
CA PRO A 57 8.27 3.91 -9.59
C PRO A 57 7.76 2.63 -8.92
N THR A 58 7.97 2.48 -7.61
CA THR A 58 7.48 1.33 -6.84
C THR A 58 5.97 1.37 -6.70
N ILE A 59 5.41 2.54 -6.38
CA ILE A 59 3.95 2.75 -6.28
C ILE A 59 3.29 2.47 -7.62
N ASP A 60 3.81 3.04 -8.71
CA ASP A 60 3.30 2.82 -10.05
C ASP A 60 3.28 1.33 -10.45
N ARG A 61 4.32 0.59 -10.06
CA ARG A 61 4.42 -0.83 -10.36
C ARG A 61 3.39 -1.65 -9.58
N VAL A 62 3.18 -1.38 -8.30
CA VAL A 62 2.19 -2.11 -7.52
C VAL A 62 0.76 -1.75 -7.95
N LEU A 63 0.48 -0.48 -8.26
CA LEU A 63 -0.83 -0.08 -8.78
C LEU A 63 -1.15 -0.78 -10.11
N ARG A 64 -0.18 -0.85 -11.03
CA ARG A 64 -0.37 -1.62 -12.27
C ARG A 64 -0.65 -3.09 -12.01
N ALA A 65 0.00 -3.70 -11.02
CA ALA A 65 -0.26 -5.10 -10.67
C ALA A 65 -1.63 -5.31 -10.01
N CYS A 66 -2.11 -4.33 -9.23
CA CYS A 66 -3.42 -4.37 -8.59
C CYS A 66 -4.60 -4.15 -9.56
N LEU A 67 -4.34 -3.56 -10.73
CA LEU A 67 -5.33 -3.20 -11.75
C LEU A 67 -5.23 -4.07 -13.02
N ALA A 68 -4.40 -5.12 -12.99
CA ALA A 68 -4.12 -6.00 -14.12
C ALA A 68 -4.93 -7.30 -14.08
#